data_AF-A0A9E2FKR8-F1
#
_entry.id   AF-A0A9E2FKR8-F1
#
_cell.length_a   1.000
_cell.length_b   1.000
_cell.length_c   1.000
_cell.angle_alpha   90.00
_cell.angle_beta   90.00
_cell.angle_gamma   90.00
#
_symmetry.space_group_name_H-M   'P 1'
#
loop_
_entity.id
_entity.type
_entity.pdbx_description
1 polymer ?
#
loop_
_entity_poly.entity_id
_entity_poly.type
_entity_poly.pdbx_seq_one_letter_code
_entity_poly.pdbx_strand_id
1 'polypeptide(L)'
;MAYTYKEGTVDFWIKIDRNPNWLKNKIGCKFFDGPIGDAKIRIIKTPEMQLYIEHYHPESHIRTLSYDLISLDAEKDHHIVLTWSKEEIILYIDGKPVAKNMYKRFEDTLSIKDSFFLANTI
;
A
#
# COMPACT_ATOMS: atom_id res chain seq x y z
N MET A 1 1.21 22.72 -12.26
CA MET A 1 1.25 22.90 -10.79
C MET A 1 2.20 21.87 -10.24
N ALA A 2 3.11 22.24 -9.33
CA ALA A 2 3.99 21.27 -8.67
C ALA A 2 3.20 20.61 -7.53
N TYR A 3 3.04 19.29 -7.58
CA TYR A 3 2.40 18.54 -6.49
C TYR A 3 3.27 18.61 -5.24
N THR A 4 2.65 18.84 -4.08
CA THR A 4 3.31 18.77 -2.77
C THR A 4 3.23 17.35 -2.24
N TYR A 5 3.99 16.46 -2.88
CA TYR A 5 4.17 15.13 -2.34
C TYR A 5 4.95 15.18 -1.03
N LYS A 6 4.48 14.44 -0.01
CA LYS A 6 5.14 14.33 1.29
C LYS A 6 5.39 12.86 1.61
N GLU A 7 6.63 12.55 1.94
CA GLU A 7 6.99 11.27 2.54
C GLU A 7 6.37 11.16 3.93
N GLY A 8 6.18 9.94 4.41
CA GLY A 8 5.61 9.76 5.72
C GLY A 8 5.44 8.32 6.15
N THR A 9 4.82 8.18 7.31
CA THR A 9 4.61 6.90 7.98
C THR A 9 3.28 6.92 8.72
N VAL A 10 2.58 5.80 8.69
CA VAL A 10 1.46 5.50 9.58
C VAL A 10 1.82 4.21 10.31
N ASP A 11 1.78 4.25 11.63
CA ASP A 11 2.00 3.10 12.49
C ASP A 11 0.80 2.87 13.42
N PHE A 12 0.48 1.61 13.65
CA PHE A 12 -0.57 1.21 14.58
C PHE A 12 -0.40 -0.24 15.01
N TRP A 13 -1.02 -0.58 16.14
CA TRP A 13 -1.05 -1.94 16.66
C TRP A 13 -2.37 -2.60 16.30
N ILE A 14 -2.32 -3.89 15.93
CA ILE A 14 -3.50 -4.72 15.72
C ILE A 14 -3.45 -5.96 16.59
N LYS A 15 -4.62 -6.37 17.09
CA LYS A 15 -4.83 -7.70 17.65
C LYS A 15 -5.58 -8.58 16.65
N ILE A 16 -5.11 -9.81 16.49
CA ILE A 16 -5.70 -10.78 15.56
C ILE A 16 -6.78 -11.56 16.27
N ASP A 17 -8.03 -11.19 15.99
CA ASP A 17 -9.21 -11.92 16.46
C ASP A 17 -9.69 -12.88 15.36
N ARG A 18 -9.45 -14.19 15.56
CA ARG A 18 -9.90 -15.26 14.65
C ARG A 18 -11.40 -15.56 14.76
N ASN A 19 -12.10 -14.92 15.69
CA ASN A 19 -13.56 -14.98 15.80
C ASN A 19 -14.18 -13.61 15.51
N PRO A 20 -14.17 -13.15 14.24
CA PRO A 20 -14.55 -11.80 13.85
C PRO A 20 -16.07 -11.59 13.86
N ASN A 21 -16.80 -12.14 14.85
CA ASN A 21 -18.23 -11.94 15.03
C ASN A 21 -18.62 -10.46 15.04
N TRP A 22 -17.71 -9.57 15.48
CA TRP A 22 -17.89 -8.12 15.47
C TRP A 22 -17.75 -7.47 14.08
N LEU A 23 -17.21 -8.17 13.08
CA LEU A 23 -17.09 -7.74 11.67
C LEU A 23 -18.12 -8.40 10.74
N LYS A 24 -18.86 -9.43 11.18
CA LYS A 24 -19.77 -10.23 10.32
C LYS A 24 -20.82 -9.44 9.53
N ASN A 25 -21.13 -8.21 9.93
CA ASN A 25 -22.09 -7.33 9.25
C ASN A 25 -21.46 -6.03 8.71
N LYS A 26 -20.13 -5.95 8.63
CA LYS A 26 -19.40 -4.76 8.20
C LYS A 26 -18.63 -5.07 6.92
N ILE A 27 -18.61 -4.11 6.00
CA ILE A 27 -17.80 -4.16 4.75
C ILE A 27 -16.29 -4.19 5.08
N GLY A 28 -15.91 -3.73 6.27
CA GLY A 28 -14.55 -3.77 6.81
C GLY A 28 -14.40 -2.80 7.98
N CYS A 29 -13.24 -2.82 8.63
CA CYS A 29 -12.82 -1.82 9.60
C CYS A 29 -11.79 -0.91 8.96
N LYS A 30 -12.04 0.41 8.94
CA LYS A 30 -11.06 1.39 8.47
C LYS A 30 -10.12 1.74 9.62
N PHE A 31 -8.83 1.49 9.44
CA PHE A 31 -7.81 1.96 10.38
C PHE A 31 -7.36 3.38 10.05
N PHE A 32 -7.30 3.72 8.77
CA PHE A 32 -6.90 5.04 8.29
C PHE A 32 -7.62 5.36 6.97
N ASP A 33 -8.08 6.59 6.81
CA ASP A 33 -8.69 7.11 5.57
C ASP A 33 -8.44 8.62 5.54
N GLY A 34 -7.29 9.03 5.01
CA GLY A 34 -6.81 10.41 5.16
C GLY A 34 -5.94 10.92 4.00
N PRO A 35 -5.95 12.23 3.75
CA PRO A 35 -5.08 12.85 2.76
C PRO A 35 -3.63 12.95 3.27
N ILE A 36 -2.66 12.86 2.36
CA ILE A 36 -1.23 13.07 2.61
C ILE A 36 -0.68 13.96 1.48
N GLY A 37 -0.63 15.27 1.74
CA GLY A 37 -0.42 16.25 0.67
C GLY A 37 -1.51 16.11 -0.40
N ASP A 38 -1.10 15.96 -1.66
CA ASP A 38 -2.00 15.71 -2.80
C ASP A 38 -2.36 14.23 -3.01
N ALA A 39 -1.82 13.34 -2.17
CA ALA A 39 -2.14 11.91 -2.20
C ALA A 39 -3.19 11.55 -1.14
N LYS A 40 -3.68 10.31 -1.18
CA LYS A 40 -4.56 9.76 -0.15
C LYS A 40 -4.16 8.33 0.18
N ILE A 41 -4.12 8.00 1.48
CA ILE A 41 -3.97 6.61 1.93
C ILE A 41 -5.26 6.15 2.59
N ARG A 42 -5.66 4.92 2.27
CA ARG A 42 -6.73 4.20 2.94
C ARG A 42 -6.23 2.83 3.37
N ILE A 43 -6.47 2.49 4.63
CA ILE A 43 -6.10 1.20 5.23
C ILE A 43 -7.38 0.56 5.78
N ILE A 44 -7.75 -0.60 5.24
CA ILE A 44 -8.98 -1.33 5.56
C ILE A 44 -8.60 -2.75 5.98
N LYS A 45 -9.19 -3.23 7.07
CA LYS A 45 -9.25 -4.66 7.40
C LYS A 45 -10.59 -5.22 6.93
N THR A 46 -10.55 -6.22 6.06
CA THR A 46 -11.76 -6.88 5.55
C THR A 46 -12.27 -7.96 6.52
N PRO A 47 -13.52 -8.44 6.37
CA PRO A 47 -14.04 -9.58 7.13
C PRO A 47 -13.23 -10.87 6.94
N GLU A 48 -12.61 -11.04 5.78
CA GLU A 48 -11.74 -12.17 5.41
C GLU A 48 -10.34 -12.05 6.03
N MET A 49 -10.14 -11.15 6.99
CA MET A 49 -8.86 -10.91 7.67
C MET A 49 -7.75 -10.47 6.71
N GLN A 50 -8.10 -9.80 5.62
CA GLN A 50 -7.13 -9.15 4.75
C GLN A 50 -6.91 -7.70 5.18
N LEU A 51 -5.65 -7.26 5.21
CA LEU A 51 -5.29 -5.86 5.30
C LEU A 51 -5.14 -5.34 3.87
N TYR A 52 -5.99 -4.40 3.48
CA TYR A 52 -5.99 -3.76 2.18
C TYR A 52 -5.57 -2.30 2.32
N ILE A 53 -4.59 -1.90 1.53
CA ILE A 53 -4.01 -0.56 1.55
C ILE A 53 -4.15 0.02 0.14
N GLU A 54 -4.79 1.17 0.04
CA GLU A 54 -4.89 1.96 -1.18
C GLU A 54 -4.09 3.24 -1.01
N HIS A 55 -3.18 3.50 -1.94
CA HIS A 55 -2.48 4.76 -2.05
C HIS A 55 -2.81 5.42 -3.38
N TYR A 56 -3.55 6.52 -3.31
CA TYR A 56 -3.95 7.33 -4.45
C TYR A 56 -2.89 8.40 -4.67
N HIS A 57 -1.92 8.09 -5.52
CA HIS A 57 -0.84 9.02 -5.85
C HIS A 57 -1.18 9.78 -7.14
N PRO A 58 -1.06 11.12 -7.17
CA PRO A 58 -1.47 11.93 -8.32
C PRO A 58 -0.69 11.62 -9.61
N GLU A 59 0.59 11.23 -9.51
CA GLU A 59 1.44 10.98 -10.69
C GLU A 59 1.41 9.52 -11.18
N SER A 60 1.06 8.56 -10.33
CA SER A 60 1.24 7.13 -10.61
C SER A 60 -0.05 6.32 -10.57
N HIS A 61 -1.21 6.97 -10.43
CA HIS A 61 -2.51 6.36 -10.16
C HIS A 61 -2.55 5.55 -8.85
N ILE A 62 -3.67 4.85 -8.62
CA ILE A 62 -3.91 4.04 -7.44
C ILE A 62 -2.89 2.89 -7.39
N ARG A 63 -2.26 2.72 -6.23
CA ARG A 63 -1.46 1.54 -5.89
C ARG A 63 -2.11 0.83 -4.73
N THR A 64 -2.11 -0.49 -4.80
CA THR A 64 -2.72 -1.34 -3.79
C THR A 64 -1.68 -2.28 -3.22
N LEU A 65 -1.72 -2.46 -1.90
CA LEU A 65 -1.05 -3.54 -1.20
C LEU A 65 -2.11 -4.36 -0.47
N SER A 66 -1.94 -5.68 -0.43
CA SER A 66 -2.74 -6.55 0.40
C SER A 66 -1.85 -7.50 1.20
N TYR A 67 -2.28 -7.82 2.41
CA TYR A 67 -1.62 -8.80 3.25
C TYR A 67 -2.64 -9.64 4.02
N ASP A 68 -2.41 -10.95 4.10
CA ASP A 68 -3.27 -11.89 4.82
C ASP A 68 -2.89 -11.96 6.31
N LEU A 69 -3.77 -11.41 7.16
CA LEU A 69 -3.57 -11.39 8.61
C LEU A 69 -3.85 -12.74 9.28
N ILE A 70 -4.40 -13.74 8.56
CA ILE A 70 -4.65 -15.08 9.11
C ILE A 70 -3.31 -15.76 9.48
N SER A 71 -2.26 -15.46 8.72
CA SER A 71 -0.91 -16.00 8.92
C SER A 71 -0.24 -15.52 10.21
N LEU A 72 -0.79 -14.49 10.85
CA LEU A 72 -0.26 -13.87 12.05
C LEU A 72 -0.70 -14.63 13.32
N ASP A 73 0.07 -14.44 14.38
CA ASP A 73 -0.14 -15.10 15.67
C ASP A 73 -1.27 -14.39 16.44
N ALA A 74 -2.32 -15.13 16.81
CA ALA A 74 -3.48 -14.58 17.48
C ALA A 74 -3.26 -14.24 18.96
N GLU A 75 -2.20 -14.79 19.56
CA GLU A 75 -1.91 -14.62 20.99
C GLU A 75 -1.08 -13.37 21.29
N LYS A 76 -0.68 -12.62 20.26
CA LYS A 76 0.12 -11.40 20.41
C LYS A 76 -0.45 -10.23 19.63
N ASP A 77 -0.09 -9.03 20.08
CA ASP A 77 -0.34 -7.81 19.34
C ASP A 77 0.76 -7.66 18.27
N HIS A 78 0.35 -7.18 17.09
CA HIS A 78 1.23 -7.00 15.95
C HIS A 78 1.39 -5.52 15.63
N HIS A 79 2.63 -5.10 15.39
CA HIS A 79 2.94 -3.73 15.01
C HIS A 79 2.92 -3.60 13.49
N ILE A 80 2.02 -2.77 12.97
CA ILE A 80 1.88 -2.50 11.54
C ILE A 80 2.48 -1.13 11.27
N VAL A 81 3.37 -1.06 10.29
CA VAL A 81 3.94 0.20 9.82
C VAL A 81 3.80 0.27 8.30
N LEU A 82 3.25 1.37 7.82
CA LEU A 82 3.18 1.70 6.40
C LEU A 82 4.05 2.93 6.16
N THR A 83 5.07 2.80 5.33
CA THR A 83 5.90 3.93 4.91
C THR A 83 5.67 4.22 3.43
N TRP A 84 5.81 5.48 3.05
CA TRP A 84 5.75 5.89 1.65
C TRP A 84 6.79 6.98 1.36
N SER A 85 7.37 6.89 0.17
CA SER A 85 8.30 7.86 -0.40
C SER A 85 7.91 8.14 -1.85
N LYS A 86 8.62 9.04 -2.55
CA LYS A 86 8.34 9.30 -3.96
C LYS A 86 8.48 8.06 -4.86
N GLU A 87 9.20 7.04 -4.40
CA GLU A 87 9.59 5.88 -5.20
C GLU A 87 8.82 4.62 -4.85
N GLU A 88 8.36 4.48 -3.61
CA GLU A 88 7.70 3.27 -3.16
C GLU A 88 6.73 3.44 -2.00
N ILE A 89 5.94 2.40 -1.78
CA ILE A 89 5.17 2.17 -0.56
C ILE A 89 5.53 0.78 -0.03
N ILE A 90 5.81 0.71 1.27
CA ILE A 90 6.24 -0.52 1.94
C ILE A 90 5.39 -0.74 3.19
N LEU A 91 4.85 -1.96 3.31
CA LEU A 91 4.18 -2.45 4.49
C LEU A 91 5.14 -3.32 5.31
N TYR A 92 5.24 -3.01 6.60
CA TYR A 92 5.99 -3.78 7.59
C TYR A 92 5.04 -4.36 8.64
N ILE A 93 5.38 -5.56 9.11
CA ILE A 93 4.74 -6.22 10.24
C ILE A 93 5.82 -6.68 11.21
N ASP A 94 5.73 -6.27 12.47
CA ASP A 94 6.72 -6.55 13.51
C ASP A 94 8.16 -6.20 13.05
N GLY A 95 8.30 -5.09 12.33
CA GLY A 95 9.57 -4.59 11.80
C GLY A 95 10.07 -5.29 10.53
N LYS A 96 9.37 -6.30 10.00
CA LYS A 96 9.76 -7.00 8.76
C LYS A 96 8.96 -6.50 7.57
N PRO A 97 9.58 -6.18 6.42
CA PRO A 97 8.85 -5.81 5.21
C PRO A 97 8.10 -7.03 4.67
N VAL A 98 6.80 -6.90 4.46
CA VAL A 98 5.92 -7.99 4.00
C VAL A 98 5.28 -7.74 2.65
N ALA A 99 5.15 -6.47 2.24
CA ALA A 99 4.63 -6.10 0.92
C ALA A 99 5.24 -4.76 0.48
N LYS A 100 5.48 -4.61 -0.82
CA LYS A 100 6.12 -3.44 -1.42
C LYS A 100 5.57 -3.18 -2.82
N ASN A 101 5.41 -1.91 -3.18
CA ASN A 101 5.07 -1.50 -4.54
C ASN A 101 5.92 -0.30 -4.96
N MET A 102 6.55 -0.39 -6.14
CA MET A 102 7.36 0.70 -6.70
C MET A 102 6.48 1.57 -7.61
N TYR A 103 6.62 2.90 -7.51
CA TYR A 103 6.05 3.81 -8.49
C TYR A 103 6.97 3.83 -9.71
N LYS A 104 6.59 3.12 -10.78
CA LYS A 104 7.21 3.34 -12.09
C LYS A 104 6.87 4.76 -12.56
N ARG A 105 7.89 5.57 -12.88
CA ARG A 105 7.69 6.82 -13.61
C ARG A 105 7.28 6.48 -15.04
N PHE A 106 6.31 7.23 -15.57
CA PHE A 106 5.85 7.05 -16.95
C PHE A 106 6.95 7.34 -18.00
N GLU A 107 7.97 8.11 -17.63
CA GLU A 107 9.11 8.43 -18.52
C GLU A 107 9.96 7.20 -18.88
N ASP A 108 10.05 6.19 -18.01
CA ASP A 108 10.84 4.97 -18.27
C ASP A 108 10.19 4.04 -19.30
N THR A 109 8.89 4.20 -19.57
CA THR A 109 8.17 3.40 -20.57
C THR A 109 8.26 3.92 -21.99
N LEU A 110 8.68 5.18 -22.20
CA LEU A 110 8.87 5.75 -23.54
C LEU A 110 10.26 5.42 -24.13
N SER A 111 11.30 5.30 -23.28
CA SER A 111 12.66 4.96 -23.74
C SER A 111 12.78 3.56 -24.37
N ILE A 112 11.93 2.61 -23.96
CA ILE A 112 11.98 1.24 -24.49
C ILE A 112 11.41 1.17 -25.91
N LYS A 113 10.40 1.98 -26.28
CA LYS A 113 9.83 1.94 -27.64
C LYS A 113 10.73 2.58 -28.69
N ASP A 114 11.51 3.59 -28.32
CA ASP A 114 12.43 4.25 -29.26
C ASP A 114 13.73 3.45 -29.48
N SER A 115 14.08 2.55 -28.55
CA SER A 115 15.24 1.66 -28.68
C SER A 115 14.98 0.47 -29.61
N PHE A 116 13.73 0.06 -29.80
CA PHE A 116 13.35 -1.05 -30.70
C PHE A 116 13.12 -0.62 -32.15
N PHE A 117 12.92 0.68 -32.43
CA PHE A 117 12.75 1.17 -33.80
C PHE A 117 14.07 1.45 -34.53
N LEU A 118 15.18 1.65 -33.80
CA LEU A 118 16.49 1.94 -34.41
C LEU A 118 17.35 0.68 -34.69
N ALA A 119 16.91 -0.51 -34.27
CA ALA A 119 17.68 -1.75 -34.46
C ALA A 119 17.24 -2.59 -35.68
N ASN A 120 16.20 -2.18 -36.43
CA ASN A 120 15.67 -2.93 -37.58
C ASN A 120 15.61 -2.09 -38.87
N THR A 121 16.54 -1.15 -39.05
CA THR A 121 16.71 -0.46 -40.33
C THR A 121 18.18 -0.36 -40.71
N ILE A 122 18.78 -1.51 -41.04
CA ILE A 122 19.89 -1.64 -41.99
C ILE A 122 19.68 -2.95 -42.75
#